data_AF-A0A1U8BCX7-F1
#
_entry.id   AF-A0A1U8BCX7-F1
#
_cell.length_a   1.000
_cell.length_b   1.000
_cell.length_c   1.000
_cell.angle_alpha   90.00
_cell.angle_beta   90.00
_cell.angle_gamma   90.00
#
_symmetry.space_group_name_H-M   'P 1'
#
loop_
_entity.id
_entity.type
_entity.pdbx_description
1 polymer ?
#
loop_
_entity_poly.entity_id
_entity_poly.type
_entity_poly.pdbx_seq_one_letter_code
_entity_poly.pdbx_strand_id
1 'polypeptide(L)'
;MARRSHVTELGCIACDELAELGAGKEGWLVDSANVLSTLDTHSLALANRSVILILGWRYDDPSSRPVKIRPSLSPVEGEITAIEWLVFDDLHALAVGTSNGYLLIYSLESDLIHKQFIYPGRILRLRVHGTKSGLTQDTSSEEVCVVIPGIIARFDGSDIQSLLQRWFQEAHSQFWDQKPKKSETEGMRNSYGRLPLQLWNVNKYGSCVDAAITGIMPPPLMELQSSQRYYCAVTIGVDAVISACRLSEDRNRSIVGAILSKVVPATFSTIASFSKMIWRSGQTSATNSEEKPQPFAKASPLTCLKDRPRKGEKLTLSPSGTLAAITDSLGRILLLDTQALVVVRLWKGYRDACCLFTEMLINRDTTSKSTSAYHEHSKSDYCLCLAIHAPRKGIVEVWQMRNGPRLLAFQCAKGSKILQPTHRFGSSLSSPSSYVPLEVFLLNGDSGQLSVLNRHLN
;
A
#
# COMPACT_ATOMS: atom_id res chain seq x y z
N MET A 1 -37.43 -19.90 6.52
CA MET A 1 -36.57 -19.31 5.46
C MET A 1 -35.17 -19.16 6.04
N ALA A 2 -34.18 -19.91 5.57
CA ALA A 2 -32.81 -19.78 6.06
C ALA A 2 -32.28 -18.37 5.73
N ARG A 3 -31.67 -17.69 6.71
CA ARG A 3 -30.97 -16.41 6.49
C ARG A 3 -29.90 -16.64 5.43
N ARG A 4 -30.00 -15.94 4.29
CA ARG A 4 -28.97 -15.99 3.25
C ARG A 4 -27.69 -15.36 3.80
N SER A 5 -26.58 -16.08 3.72
CA SER A 5 -25.28 -15.52 4.08
C SER A 5 -24.72 -14.74 2.89
N HIS A 6 -24.32 -13.49 3.13
CA HIS A 6 -23.65 -12.65 2.13
C HIS A 6 -22.13 -12.85 2.12
N VAL A 7 -21.62 -13.66 3.04
CA VAL A 7 -20.20 -13.99 3.17
C VAL A 7 -20.02 -15.51 3.26
N THR A 8 -18.85 -15.99 2.83
CA THR A 8 -18.42 -17.37 2.99
C THR A 8 -17.26 -17.41 3.98
N GLU A 9 -17.38 -18.22 5.02
CA GLU A 9 -16.31 -18.42 6.00
C GLU A 9 -15.14 -19.17 5.36
N LEU A 10 -13.92 -18.70 5.60
CA LEU A 10 -12.70 -19.30 5.08
C LEU A 10 -11.87 -20.01 6.15
N GLY A 11 -11.93 -19.52 7.38
CA GLY A 11 -11.16 -20.05 8.50
C GLY A 11 -11.04 -19.02 9.62
N CYS A 12 -10.08 -19.23 10.52
CA CYS A 12 -9.81 -18.31 11.61
C CYS A 12 -8.30 -18.22 11.89
N ILE A 13 -7.86 -17.03 12.30
CA ILE A 13 -6.45 -16.70 12.55
C ILE A 13 -6.04 -16.83 14.02
N ALA A 14 -6.91 -17.36 14.88
CA ALA A 14 -6.68 -17.40 16.32
C ALA A 14 -5.44 -18.23 16.67
N CYS A 15 -4.46 -17.58 17.30
CA CYS A 15 -3.26 -18.20 17.83
C CYS A 15 -2.74 -17.39 19.03
N ASP A 16 -1.90 -18.01 19.87
CA ASP A 16 -1.40 -17.39 21.10
C ASP A 16 -0.49 -16.18 20.82
N GLU A 17 0.23 -16.20 19.70
CA GLU A 17 1.14 -15.13 19.29
C GLU A 17 0.42 -13.79 19.08
N LEU A 18 -0.88 -13.80 18.73
CA LEU A 18 -1.70 -12.60 18.58
C LEU A 18 -1.76 -11.76 19.86
N ALA A 19 -1.52 -12.35 21.03
CA ALA A 19 -1.43 -11.61 22.29
C ALA A 19 -0.35 -10.51 22.25
N GLU A 20 0.73 -10.69 21.48
CA GLU A 20 1.77 -9.66 21.31
C GLU A 20 1.28 -8.44 20.51
N LEU A 21 0.23 -8.61 19.72
CA LEU A 21 -0.43 -7.52 19.00
C LEU A 21 -1.58 -6.90 19.78
N GLY A 22 -1.87 -7.42 20.99
CA GLY A 22 -2.92 -6.94 21.88
C GLY A 22 -4.24 -7.72 21.80
N ALA A 23 -4.26 -8.88 21.13
CA ALA A 23 -5.43 -9.74 21.13
C ALA A 23 -5.81 -10.22 22.54
N GLY A 24 -7.10 -10.49 22.74
CA GLY A 24 -7.70 -10.78 24.06
C GLY A 24 -8.42 -9.59 24.70
N LYS A 25 -8.38 -8.41 24.08
CA LYS A 25 -9.23 -7.25 24.42
C LYS A 25 -10.26 -7.04 23.32
N GLU A 26 -11.50 -6.73 23.68
CA GLU A 26 -12.54 -6.38 22.71
C GLU A 26 -12.07 -5.19 21.87
N GLY A 27 -12.25 -5.28 20.55
CA GLY A 27 -11.90 -4.21 19.61
C GLY A 27 -10.40 -4.05 19.34
N TRP A 28 -9.53 -4.94 19.82
CA TRP A 28 -8.07 -4.78 19.72
C TRP A 28 -7.57 -4.51 18.29
N LEU A 29 -8.21 -5.09 17.27
CA LEU A 29 -7.84 -4.93 15.86
C LEU A 29 -8.33 -3.61 15.24
N VAL A 30 -9.49 -3.10 15.68
CA VAL A 30 -10.18 -1.96 15.04
C VAL A 30 -10.04 -0.66 15.82
N ASP A 31 -9.98 -0.73 17.15
CA ASP A 31 -9.87 0.43 18.03
C ASP A 31 -8.41 0.84 18.26
N SER A 32 -7.47 -0.09 18.04
CA SER A 32 -6.03 0.20 18.14
C SER A 32 -5.51 0.83 16.86
N ALA A 33 -5.22 2.13 16.90
CA ALA A 33 -4.59 2.85 15.79
C ALA A 33 -3.18 2.34 15.41
N ASN A 34 -2.56 1.51 16.26
CA ASN A 34 -1.21 0.99 16.06
C ASN A 34 -1.16 -0.38 15.36
N VAL A 35 -2.31 -1.05 15.15
CA VAL A 35 -2.34 -2.36 14.52
C VAL A 35 -2.50 -2.19 13.02
N LEU A 36 -1.44 -2.54 12.31
CA LEU A 36 -1.37 -2.56 10.85
C LEU A 36 -1.82 -3.92 10.34
N SER A 37 -2.36 -3.95 9.12
CA SER A 37 -2.80 -5.19 8.48
C SER A 37 -2.67 -5.09 6.97
N THR A 38 -2.10 -6.12 6.35
CA THR A 38 -2.13 -6.30 4.89
C THR A 38 -2.40 -7.78 4.57
N LEU A 39 -3.06 -8.04 3.45
CA LEU A 39 -3.55 -9.35 3.05
C LEU A 39 -2.91 -9.75 1.73
N ASP A 40 -2.46 -11.00 1.64
CA ASP A 40 -2.14 -11.71 0.41
C ASP A 40 -3.21 -12.81 0.21
N THR A 41 -3.22 -13.52 -0.91
CA THR A 41 -4.26 -14.50 -1.26
C THR A 41 -4.51 -15.55 -0.17
N HIS A 42 -3.48 -15.96 0.56
CA HIS A 42 -3.57 -17.01 1.59
C HIS A 42 -2.92 -16.65 2.94
N SER A 43 -2.36 -15.45 3.05
CA SER A 43 -1.58 -15.02 4.21
C SER A 43 -1.96 -13.62 4.67
N LEU A 44 -2.07 -13.43 5.98
CA LEU A 44 -2.37 -12.16 6.62
C LEU A 44 -1.14 -11.71 7.40
N ALA A 45 -0.64 -10.52 7.11
CA ALA A 45 0.37 -9.88 7.95
C ALA A 45 -0.31 -8.87 8.88
N LEU A 46 -0.09 -9.02 10.18
CA LEU A 46 -0.48 -8.06 11.21
C LEU A 46 0.77 -7.53 11.91
N ALA A 47 0.80 -6.24 12.20
CA ALA A 47 1.94 -5.64 12.90
C ALA A 47 1.52 -4.62 13.95
N ASN A 48 2.32 -4.52 15.00
CA ASN A 48 2.35 -3.36 15.89
C ASN A 48 3.65 -2.56 15.62
N ARG A 49 4.07 -1.74 16.58
CA ARG A 49 5.27 -0.87 16.47
C ARG A 49 6.60 -1.62 16.41
N SER A 50 6.65 -2.90 16.82
CA SER A 50 7.89 -3.65 17.02
C SER A 50 7.86 -5.10 16.51
N VAL A 51 6.68 -5.68 16.32
CA VAL A 51 6.48 -7.09 15.95
C VAL A 51 5.55 -7.17 14.75
N ILE A 52 5.87 -8.08 13.84
CA ILE A 52 5.02 -8.49 12.72
C ILE A 52 4.74 -9.98 12.87
N LEU A 53 3.48 -10.37 12.67
CA LEU A 53 3.03 -11.75 12.58
C LEU A 53 2.47 -12.00 11.18
N ILE A 54 2.94 -13.05 10.52
CA ILE A 54 2.38 -13.57 9.28
C ILE A 54 1.61 -14.83 9.63
N LEU A 55 0.32 -14.85 9.29
CA LEU A 55 -0.64 -15.87 9.68
C LEU A 55 -1.27 -16.48 8.42
N GLY A 56 -1.30 -17.81 8.35
CA GLY A 56 -2.23 -18.51 7.48
C GLY A 56 -3.58 -18.70 8.17
N TRP A 57 -4.63 -18.99 7.39
CA TRP A 57 -5.98 -19.28 7.93
C TRP A 57 -6.56 -20.61 7.43
N ARG A 58 -5.76 -21.43 6.74
CA ARG A 58 -6.16 -22.78 6.30
C ARG A 58 -5.67 -23.80 7.34
N TYR A 59 -6.63 -24.42 8.03
CA TYR A 59 -6.36 -25.40 9.09
C TYR A 59 -5.60 -26.65 8.62
N ASP A 60 -5.77 -27.02 7.35
CA ASP A 60 -5.23 -28.28 6.80
C ASP A 60 -3.77 -28.17 6.35
N ASP A 61 -3.16 -26.98 6.44
CA ASP A 61 -1.79 -26.76 6.03
C ASP A 61 -0.85 -26.69 7.25
N PRO A 62 -0.09 -27.76 7.56
CA PRO A 62 0.87 -27.77 8.65
C PRO A 62 2.04 -26.80 8.45
N SER A 63 2.21 -26.24 7.24
CA SER A 63 3.15 -25.14 6.96
C SER A 63 2.60 -23.76 7.32
N SER A 64 1.31 -23.63 7.69
CA SER A 64 0.67 -22.36 8.05
C SER A 64 1.01 -21.83 9.45
N ARG A 65 2.10 -22.31 10.06
CA ARG A 65 2.54 -21.84 11.38
C ARG A 65 2.78 -20.33 11.34
N PRO A 66 2.36 -19.58 12.38
CA PRO A 66 2.65 -18.16 12.48
C PRO A 66 4.14 -17.89 12.34
N VAL A 67 4.51 -17.07 11.36
CA VAL A 67 5.88 -16.54 11.26
C VAL A 67 5.93 -15.21 11.98
N LYS A 68 6.99 -15.02 12.75
CA LYS A 68 7.19 -13.83 13.56
C LYS A 68 8.45 -13.11 13.16
N ILE A 69 8.30 -11.83 12.81
CA ILE A 69 9.41 -10.96 12.45
C ILE A 69 9.55 -9.90 13.55
N ARG A 70 10.76 -9.78 14.10
CA ARG A 70 11.15 -8.71 15.01
C ARG A 70 12.26 -7.89 14.37
N PRO A 71 11.91 -6.79 13.67
CA PRO A 71 12.91 -5.94 13.08
C PRO A 71 13.88 -5.40 14.13
N SER A 72 15.19 -5.62 13.93
CA SER A 72 16.25 -5.06 14.76
C SER A 72 16.43 -3.57 14.49
N LEU A 73 15.45 -2.75 14.91
CA LEU A 73 15.41 -1.31 14.72
C LEU A 73 16.21 -0.61 15.82
N SER A 74 17.20 0.18 15.43
CA SER A 74 17.86 1.11 16.36
C SER A 74 16.93 2.30 16.69
N PRO A 75 17.20 3.06 17.78
CA PRO A 75 16.45 4.29 18.07
C PRO A 75 16.45 5.30 16.91
N VAL A 76 17.48 5.28 16.08
CA VAL A 76 17.61 6.13 14.87
C VAL A 76 16.67 5.67 13.75
N GLU A 77 16.32 4.39 13.71
CA GLU A 77 15.45 3.80 12.68
C GLU A 77 13.97 3.87 13.06
N GLY A 78 13.68 4.00 14.36
CA GLY A 78 12.35 4.26 14.89
C GLY A 78 11.50 3.01 15.05
N GLU A 79 10.18 3.17 14.89
CA GLU A 79 9.18 2.09 15.03
C GLU A 79 8.55 1.73 13.68
N ILE A 80 7.90 0.57 13.60
CA ILE A 80 7.11 0.15 12.44
C ILE A 80 5.88 1.04 12.30
N THR A 81 5.64 1.57 11.09
CA THR A 81 4.52 2.49 10.82
C THR A 81 3.71 2.16 9.57
N ALA A 82 4.23 1.33 8.69
CA ALA A 82 3.51 0.82 7.53
C ALA A 82 4.00 -0.60 7.18
N ILE A 83 3.10 -1.44 6.66
CA ILE A 83 3.42 -2.74 6.07
C ILE A 83 2.64 -2.91 4.78
N GLU A 84 3.22 -3.58 3.79
CA GLU A 84 2.53 -3.93 2.54
C GLU A 84 3.17 -5.18 1.93
N TRP A 85 2.34 -6.07 1.38
CA TRP A 85 2.82 -7.26 0.68
C TRP A 85 3.39 -6.88 -0.68
N LEU A 86 4.54 -7.46 -1.02
CA LEU A 86 5.16 -7.42 -2.34
C LEU A 86 5.03 -8.80 -2.97
N VAL A 87 4.24 -8.92 -4.03
CA VAL A 87 3.92 -10.20 -4.65
C VAL A 87 4.21 -10.14 -6.15
N PHE A 88 5.28 -10.81 -6.57
CA PHE A 88 5.74 -10.88 -7.96
C PHE A 88 5.69 -12.33 -8.43
N ASP A 89 4.61 -12.72 -9.11
CA ASP A 89 4.32 -14.12 -9.46
C ASP A 89 4.40 -15.04 -8.23
N ASP A 90 5.45 -15.86 -8.16
CA ASP A 90 5.74 -16.81 -7.07
C ASP A 90 6.65 -16.22 -5.96
N LEU A 91 7.16 -15.00 -6.15
CA LEU A 91 8.02 -14.33 -5.18
C LEU A 91 7.19 -13.47 -4.23
N HIS A 92 7.25 -13.80 -2.94
CA HIS A 92 6.53 -13.10 -1.89
C HIS A 92 7.51 -12.49 -0.89
N ALA A 93 7.31 -11.21 -0.57
CA ALA A 93 8.07 -10.51 0.46
C ALA A 93 7.19 -9.49 1.18
N LEU A 94 7.60 -9.08 2.37
CA LEU A 94 6.89 -8.06 3.15
C LEU A 94 7.71 -6.77 3.20
N ALA A 95 7.14 -5.69 2.67
CA ALA A 95 7.70 -4.35 2.80
C ALA A 95 7.25 -3.73 4.12
N VAL A 96 8.18 -3.10 4.84
CA VAL A 96 7.96 -2.48 6.15
C VAL A 96 8.54 -1.07 6.14
N GLY A 97 7.71 -0.08 6.46
CA GLY A 97 8.11 1.32 6.59
C GLY A 97 8.24 1.71 8.05
N THR A 98 9.21 2.57 8.37
CA THR A 98 9.45 3.05 9.74
C THR A 98 9.10 4.51 9.96
N SER A 99 9.03 4.90 11.23
CA SER A 99 8.76 6.28 11.66
C SER A 99 9.85 7.27 11.28
N ASN A 100 11.05 6.78 10.95
CA ASN A 100 12.20 7.62 10.60
C ASN A 100 12.63 7.42 9.14
N GLY A 101 11.75 6.91 8.28
CA GLY A 101 11.94 6.96 6.84
C GLY A 101 12.72 5.81 6.23
N TYR A 102 12.86 4.71 6.95
CA TYR A 102 13.48 3.49 6.43
C TYR A 102 12.45 2.57 5.80
N LEU A 103 12.79 2.02 4.65
CA LEU A 103 12.12 0.89 4.02
C LEU A 103 12.94 -0.37 4.27
N LEU A 104 12.28 -1.40 4.80
CA LEU A 104 12.82 -2.73 5.02
C LEU A 104 12.02 -3.71 4.17
N ILE A 105 12.67 -4.75 3.67
CA ILE A 105 12.01 -5.85 2.95
C ILE A 105 12.42 -7.15 3.65
N TYR A 106 11.43 -7.96 4.02
CA TYR A 106 11.63 -9.24 4.69
C TYR A 106 11.12 -10.41 3.84
N SER A 107 11.78 -11.55 3.96
CA SER A 107 11.28 -12.83 3.44
C SER A 107 10.17 -13.37 4.34
N LEU A 108 9.49 -14.43 3.87
CA LEU A 108 8.49 -15.15 4.66
C LEU A 108 9.13 -15.99 5.77
N GLU A 109 10.44 -16.23 5.73
CA GLU A 109 11.21 -16.93 6.75
C GLU A 109 11.81 -15.99 7.80
N SER A 110 11.42 -14.70 7.80
CA SER A 110 11.89 -13.63 8.69
C SER A 110 13.28 -13.07 8.41
N ASP A 111 13.88 -13.40 7.27
CA ASP A 111 15.18 -12.86 6.87
C ASP A 111 15.06 -11.43 6.32
N LEU A 112 15.98 -10.55 6.71
CA LEU A 112 16.05 -9.19 6.17
C LEU A 112 16.71 -9.24 4.77
N ILE A 113 15.92 -8.94 3.75
CA ILE A 113 16.35 -8.91 2.34
C ILE A 113 17.01 -7.57 2.01
N HIS A 114 16.37 -6.45 2.40
CA HIS A 114 16.81 -5.10 2.01
C HIS A 114 16.52 -4.06 3.07
N LYS A 115 17.38 -3.03 3.18
CA LYS A 115 17.22 -1.93 4.15
C LYS A 115 17.72 -0.60 3.59
N GLN A 116 16.83 0.36 3.39
CA GLN A 116 17.18 1.62 2.76
C GLN A 116 16.51 2.83 3.39
N PHE A 117 17.32 3.86 3.66
CA PHE A 117 16.80 5.18 4.02
C PHE A 117 16.28 5.90 2.77
N ILE A 118 15.05 6.42 2.88
CA ILE A 118 14.36 7.13 1.79
C ILE A 118 14.46 8.64 2.01
N TYR A 119 13.86 9.13 3.11
CA TYR A 119 13.80 10.54 3.45
C TYR A 119 13.42 10.69 4.93
N PRO A 120 13.91 11.70 5.67
CA PRO A 120 13.55 11.88 7.07
C PRO A 120 12.04 12.12 7.25
N GLY A 121 11.38 11.25 8.00
CA GLY A 121 9.96 11.38 8.36
C GLY A 121 9.25 10.05 8.48
N ARG A 122 8.05 10.07 9.07
CA ARG A 122 7.22 8.89 9.25
C ARG A 122 6.68 8.40 7.91
N ILE A 123 6.95 7.15 7.55
CA ILE A 123 6.25 6.51 6.43
C ILE A 123 4.80 6.28 6.85
N LEU A 124 3.87 6.95 6.16
CA LEU A 124 2.43 6.91 6.43
C LEU A 124 1.78 5.70 5.76
N ARG A 125 2.19 5.38 4.53
CA ARG A 125 1.67 4.28 3.72
C ARG A 125 2.75 3.74 2.81
N LEU A 126 2.71 2.44 2.61
CA LEU A 126 3.29 1.75 1.48
C LEU A 126 2.13 1.38 0.56
N ARG A 127 2.30 1.50 -0.75
CA ARG A 127 1.28 1.14 -1.74
C ARG A 127 1.92 0.42 -2.89
N VAL A 128 1.28 -0.67 -3.29
CA VAL A 128 1.63 -1.42 -4.48
C VAL A 128 0.57 -1.17 -5.54
N HIS A 129 1.01 -0.81 -6.74
CA HIS A 129 0.09 -0.54 -7.84
C HIS A 129 0.70 -0.90 -9.19
N GLY A 130 -0.12 -1.53 -10.05
CA GLY A 130 0.15 -1.68 -11.47
C GLY A 130 -0.78 -0.77 -12.28
N THR A 131 -0.20 0.17 -13.02
CA THR A 131 -0.94 0.98 -14.00
C THR A 131 -0.89 0.28 -15.35
N LYS A 132 -2.06 0.04 -15.96
CA LYS A 132 -2.17 -0.37 -17.38
C LYS A 132 -2.60 0.85 -18.21
N SER A 133 -1.77 1.29 -19.16
CA SER A 133 -2.14 2.36 -20.11
C SER A 133 -3.32 1.91 -20.97
N GLY A 134 -4.38 2.73 -21.00
CA GLY A 134 -5.70 2.31 -21.49
C GLY A 134 -5.95 2.43 -23.00
N LEU A 135 -5.03 2.92 -23.83
CA LEU A 135 -5.32 3.15 -25.26
C LEU A 135 -4.16 2.93 -26.26
N THR A 136 -2.94 2.68 -25.81
CA THR A 136 -1.79 2.39 -26.71
C THR A 136 -0.95 1.27 -26.11
N GLN A 137 -0.53 0.32 -26.95
CA GLN A 137 0.27 -0.86 -26.59
C GLN A 137 1.45 -0.54 -25.64
N ASP A 138 1.70 -1.48 -24.72
CA ASP A 138 2.99 -1.81 -24.08
C ASP A 138 3.63 -0.90 -23.03
N THR A 139 2.88 -0.06 -22.32
CA THR A 139 3.42 0.60 -21.10
C THR A 139 2.59 0.30 -19.87
N SER A 140 2.73 -0.91 -19.33
CA SER A 140 2.41 -1.18 -17.92
C SER A 140 3.53 -0.64 -17.04
N SER A 141 3.18 0.15 -16.03
CA SER A 141 4.10 0.60 -14.99
C SER A 141 3.67 -0.01 -13.68
N GLU A 142 4.54 -0.82 -13.12
CA GLU A 142 4.38 -1.44 -11.81
C GLU A 142 5.29 -0.71 -10.84
N GLU A 143 4.77 -0.35 -9.67
CA GLU A 143 5.49 0.50 -8.75
C GLU A 143 5.13 0.26 -7.29
N VAL A 144 6.10 0.56 -6.43
CA VAL A 144 5.92 0.66 -4.99
C VAL A 144 6.06 2.12 -4.60
N CYS A 145 4.99 2.67 -4.03
CA CYS A 145 4.90 4.05 -3.60
C CYS A 145 5.01 4.13 -2.07
N VAL A 146 5.89 5.01 -1.60
CA VAL A 146 6.09 5.32 -0.18
C VAL A 146 5.59 6.73 0.07
N VAL A 147 4.61 6.86 0.97
CA VAL A 147 4.00 8.15 1.33
C VAL A 147 4.60 8.63 2.64
N ILE A 148 5.17 9.82 2.62
CA ILE A 148 5.70 10.56 3.77
C ILE A 148 4.96 11.92 3.80
N PRO A 149 4.78 12.59 4.96
CA PRO A 149 4.10 13.89 4.99
C PRO A 149 4.64 14.89 3.95
N GLY A 150 3.82 15.19 2.93
CA GLY A 150 4.18 16.10 1.84
C GLY A 150 5.13 15.54 0.78
N ILE A 151 5.47 14.25 0.83
CA ILE A 151 6.45 13.61 -0.06
C ILE A 151 5.91 12.28 -0.59
N ILE A 152 6.16 12.02 -1.87
CA ILE A 152 5.96 10.71 -2.49
C ILE A 152 7.31 10.20 -2.97
N ALA A 153 7.66 8.97 -2.58
CA ALA A 153 8.76 8.23 -3.18
C ALA A 153 8.23 7.08 -4.03
N ARG A 154 8.81 6.86 -5.20
CA ARG A 154 8.50 5.72 -6.08
C ARG A 154 9.73 4.85 -6.27
N PHE A 155 9.51 3.54 -6.17
CA PHE A 155 10.40 2.51 -6.66
C PHE A 155 9.76 1.83 -7.87
N ASP A 156 10.57 1.52 -8.88
CA ASP A 156 10.11 0.71 -10.01
C ASP A 156 9.92 -0.74 -9.56
N GLY A 157 8.81 -1.36 -9.96
CA GLY A 157 8.51 -2.75 -9.63
C GLY A 157 9.57 -3.70 -10.18
N SER A 158 10.11 -3.42 -11.37
CA SER A 158 11.13 -4.26 -12.01
C SER A 158 12.46 -4.29 -11.24
N ASP A 159 12.86 -3.16 -10.64
CA ASP A 159 14.05 -3.07 -9.79
C ASP A 159 13.90 -3.91 -8.52
N ILE A 160 12.71 -3.86 -7.90
CA ILE A 160 12.39 -4.66 -6.71
C ILE A 160 12.33 -6.15 -7.07
N GLN A 161 11.67 -6.52 -8.17
CA GLN A 161 11.62 -7.89 -8.65
C GLN A 161 13.01 -8.45 -8.89
N SER A 162 13.89 -7.69 -9.54
CA SER A 162 15.27 -8.08 -9.81
C SER A 162 16.09 -8.24 -8.52
N LEU A 163 15.83 -7.42 -7.50
CA LEU A 163 16.44 -7.57 -6.17
C LEU A 163 15.97 -8.86 -5.49
N LEU A 164 14.66 -9.13 -5.48
CA LEU A 164 14.10 -10.34 -4.88
C LEU A 164 14.61 -11.60 -5.59
N GLN A 165 14.60 -11.62 -6.93
CA GLN A 165 15.09 -12.75 -7.71
C GLN A 165 16.55 -13.10 -7.38
N ARG A 166 17.44 -12.09 -7.30
CA ARG A 166 18.84 -12.31 -6.92
C ARG A 166 18.97 -12.87 -5.50
N TRP A 167 18.24 -12.29 -4.55
CA TRP A 167 18.26 -12.75 -3.16
C TRP A 167 17.80 -14.21 -3.04
N PHE A 168 16.66 -14.56 -3.65
CA PHE A 168 16.14 -15.92 -3.59
C PHE A 168 17.07 -16.91 -4.29
N GLN A 169 17.63 -16.58 -5.47
CA GLN A 169 18.60 -17.45 -6.15
C GLN A 169 19.83 -17.76 -5.29
N GLU A 170 20.35 -16.77 -4.57
CA GLU A 170 21.49 -16.95 -3.67
C GLU A 170 21.15 -17.70 -2.39
N ALA A 171 19.98 -17.44 -1.79
CA ALA A 171 19.51 -18.19 -0.62
C ALA A 171 19.35 -19.70 -0.94
N HIS A 172 18.85 -20.01 -2.14
CA HIS A 172 18.73 -21.40 -2.60
C HIS A 172 20.10 -22.04 -2.90
N SER A 173 21.09 -21.30 -3.41
CA SER A 173 22.42 -21.87 -3.69
C SER A 173 23.21 -22.15 -2.41
N GLN A 174 23.12 -21.27 -1.41
CA GLN A 174 23.75 -21.47 -0.09
C GLN A 174 23.19 -22.68 0.66
N PHE A 175 21.93 -23.05 0.42
CA PHE A 175 21.33 -24.26 0.96
C PHE A 175 22.00 -25.55 0.41
N TRP A 176 22.46 -25.53 -0.84
CA TRP A 176 23.12 -26.68 -1.47
C TRP A 176 24.63 -26.74 -1.18
N ASP A 177 25.30 -25.60 -0.99
CA ASP A 177 26.71 -25.53 -0.60
C ASP A 177 26.88 -25.66 0.93
N GLN A 178 27.05 -26.90 1.40
CA GLN A 178 27.27 -27.24 2.82
C GLN A 178 28.62 -26.76 3.40
N LYS A 179 28.92 -25.46 3.38
CA LYS A 179 29.99 -24.87 4.21
C LYS A 179 29.50 -23.59 4.88
N PRO A 180 29.22 -23.61 6.21
CA PRO A 180 28.80 -22.43 6.91
C PRO A 180 30.02 -21.50 7.08
N LYS A 181 30.08 -20.42 6.30
CA LYS A 181 30.94 -19.29 6.66
C LYS A 181 30.26 -18.54 7.81
N LYS A 182 30.72 -18.81 9.04
CA LYS A 182 30.57 -17.85 10.15
C LYS A 182 31.32 -16.57 9.77
N SER A 183 30.61 -15.50 9.43
CA SER A 183 31.20 -14.17 9.31
C SER A 183 30.14 -13.09 9.51
N GLU A 184 30.19 -12.49 10.69
CA GLU A 184 29.95 -11.06 10.97
C GLU A 184 28.60 -10.45 10.54
N THR A 185 27.72 -10.38 11.53
CA THR A 185 26.38 -9.76 11.54
C THR A 185 26.37 -8.25 11.24
N GLU A 186 27.51 -7.61 11.00
CA GLU A 186 27.61 -6.16 10.76
C GLU A 186 27.72 -5.78 9.26
N GLY A 187 27.91 -6.75 8.36
CA GLY A 187 28.14 -6.50 6.92
C GLY A 187 26.92 -6.63 5.99
N MET A 188 25.79 -7.19 6.44
CA MET A 188 24.60 -7.42 5.59
C MET A 188 23.74 -6.15 5.40
N ARG A 189 24.38 -4.98 5.31
CA ARG A 189 23.71 -3.71 5.05
C ARG A 189 23.77 -3.47 3.54
N ASN A 190 22.79 -3.99 2.81
CA ASN A 190 22.60 -3.83 1.36
C ASN A 190 23.60 -4.55 0.43
N SER A 191 23.78 -5.87 0.61
CA SER A 191 24.60 -6.70 -0.29
C SER A 191 24.14 -6.64 -1.76
N TYR A 192 22.84 -6.43 -2.02
CA TYR A 192 22.26 -6.40 -3.38
C TYR A 192 22.25 -5.02 -4.05
N GLY A 193 22.88 -4.02 -3.42
CA GLY A 193 22.90 -2.63 -3.88
C GLY A 193 21.70 -1.81 -3.42
N ARG A 194 21.69 -0.52 -3.76
CA ARG A 194 20.62 0.43 -3.41
C ARG A 194 19.54 0.40 -4.49
N LEU A 195 18.27 0.31 -4.09
CA LEU A 195 17.15 0.42 -5.03
C LEU A 195 17.06 1.87 -5.56
N PRO A 196 17.01 2.07 -6.89
CA PRO A 196 16.72 3.36 -7.48
C PRO A 196 15.37 3.89 -6.99
N LEU A 197 15.29 5.19 -6.73
CA LEU A 197 14.05 5.81 -6.27
C LEU A 197 13.86 7.21 -6.87
N GLN A 198 12.61 7.62 -7.02
CA GLN A 198 12.24 8.98 -7.42
C GLN A 198 11.51 9.66 -6.27
N LEU A 199 11.86 10.91 -5.95
CA LEU A 199 11.24 11.69 -4.88
C LEU A 199 10.51 12.91 -5.44
N TRP A 200 9.30 13.17 -4.95
CA TRP A 200 8.54 14.36 -5.28
C TRP A 200 8.01 15.06 -4.02
N ASN A 201 8.11 16.39 -4.01
CA ASN A 201 7.45 17.21 -3.01
C ASN A 201 6.04 17.56 -3.48
N VAL A 202 5.04 17.04 -2.79
CA VAL A 202 3.61 17.20 -3.10
C VAL A 202 2.88 18.11 -2.10
N ASN A 203 3.63 18.85 -1.27
CA ASN A 203 3.11 19.67 -0.16
C ASN A 203 2.54 21.04 -0.60
N LYS A 204 2.30 21.29 -1.89
CA LYS A 204 1.83 22.61 -2.35
C LYS A 204 0.54 23.04 -1.66
N TYR A 205 -0.37 22.09 -1.42
CA TYR A 205 -1.68 22.36 -0.83
C TYR A 205 -1.80 21.89 0.62
N GLY A 206 -0.67 21.75 1.32
CA GLY A 206 -0.60 21.26 2.69
C GLY A 206 -0.17 19.80 2.77
N SER A 207 0.11 19.35 4.01
CA SER A 207 0.62 18.00 4.24
C SER A 207 -0.44 16.97 3.87
N CYS A 208 -0.03 15.96 3.10
CA CYS A 208 -0.87 14.80 2.86
C CYS A 208 -0.90 13.89 4.09
N VAL A 209 -2.05 13.25 4.32
CA VAL A 209 -2.21 12.11 5.24
C VAL A 209 -2.15 10.78 4.50
N ASP A 210 -2.45 10.81 3.21
CA ASP A 210 -2.41 9.67 2.31
C ASP A 210 -2.24 10.18 0.87
N ALA A 211 -1.66 9.35 0.01
CA ALA A 211 -1.43 9.67 -1.39
C ALA A 211 -1.31 8.38 -2.21
N ALA A 212 -1.56 8.49 -3.51
CA ALA A 212 -1.26 7.43 -4.45
C ALA A 212 -0.93 8.00 -5.83
N ILE A 213 -0.07 7.30 -6.55
CA ILE A 213 0.11 7.51 -7.98
C ILE A 213 -1.02 6.75 -8.69
N THR A 214 -1.78 7.45 -9.52
CA THR A 214 -3.02 6.92 -10.12
C THR A 214 -2.83 6.48 -11.57
N GLY A 215 -1.70 6.80 -12.17
CA GLY A 215 -1.32 6.35 -13.49
C GLY A 215 -0.42 7.31 -14.26
N ILE A 216 -0.13 6.95 -15.51
CA ILE A 216 0.70 7.72 -16.43
C ILE A 216 -0.16 8.83 -17.06
N MET A 217 0.41 10.02 -17.16
CA MET A 217 -0.18 11.16 -17.86
C MET A 217 0.50 11.37 -19.21
N PRO A 218 -0.24 11.87 -20.22
CA PRO A 218 0.39 12.40 -21.41
C PRO A 218 1.29 13.60 -21.05
N PRO A 219 2.32 13.87 -21.87
CA PRO A 219 3.14 15.05 -21.68
C PRO A 219 2.31 16.33 -21.75
N PRO A 220 2.74 17.41 -21.07
CA PRO A 220 2.14 18.73 -21.26
C PRO A 220 2.12 19.12 -22.74
N LEU A 221 1.09 19.85 -23.17
CA LEU A 221 0.85 20.20 -24.58
C LEU A 221 2.06 20.89 -25.25
N MET A 222 2.85 21.63 -24.48
CA MET A 222 4.05 22.34 -24.95
C MET A 222 5.35 21.52 -24.85
N GLU A 223 5.30 20.27 -24.38
CA GLU A 223 6.45 19.39 -24.16
C GLU A 223 6.29 18.04 -24.89
N LEU A 224 5.54 18.03 -25.99
CA LEU A 224 5.12 16.83 -26.73
C LEU A 224 6.29 15.96 -27.26
N GLN A 225 7.49 16.52 -27.38
CA GLN A 225 8.70 15.82 -27.83
C GLN A 225 9.58 15.28 -26.68
N SER A 226 9.13 15.37 -25.43
CA SER A 226 9.87 14.84 -24.28
C SER A 226 9.77 13.31 -24.22
N SER A 227 10.90 12.61 -24.08
CA SER A 227 10.95 11.17 -23.77
C SER A 227 10.62 10.86 -22.30
N GLN A 228 10.28 11.89 -21.51
CA GLN A 228 10.03 11.77 -20.07
C GLN A 228 8.65 11.22 -19.78
N ARG A 229 8.57 10.32 -18.79
CA ARG A 229 7.29 9.88 -18.26
C ARG A 229 6.75 10.89 -17.26
N TYR A 230 5.44 11.07 -17.30
CA TYR A 230 4.70 11.87 -16.34
C TYR A 230 3.71 10.98 -15.61
N TYR A 231 3.60 11.15 -14.30
CA TYR A 231 2.64 10.43 -13.48
C TYR A 231 1.62 11.40 -12.89
N CYS A 232 0.39 10.94 -12.68
CA CYS A 232 -0.60 11.63 -11.88
C CYS A 232 -0.53 11.09 -10.46
N ALA A 233 -0.39 11.97 -9.47
CA ALA A 233 -0.56 11.61 -8.08
C ALA A 233 -1.70 12.39 -7.46
N VAL A 234 -2.53 11.66 -6.72
CA VAL A 234 -3.61 12.21 -5.89
C VAL A 234 -3.16 12.15 -4.44
N THR A 235 -3.29 13.27 -3.74
CA THR A 235 -3.03 13.37 -2.30
C THR A 235 -4.30 13.83 -1.59
N ILE A 236 -4.46 13.41 -0.35
CA ILE A 236 -5.55 13.85 0.53
C ILE A 236 -4.97 14.33 1.85
N GLY A 237 -5.61 15.30 2.50
CA GLY A 237 -5.07 15.86 3.72
C GLY A 237 -5.99 16.84 4.44
N VAL A 238 -5.39 17.58 5.37
CA VAL A 238 -6.08 18.50 6.27
C VAL A 238 -6.52 19.78 5.55
N ASP A 239 -5.63 20.34 4.74
CA ASP A 239 -5.86 21.64 4.07
C ASP A 239 -6.64 21.50 2.77
N ALA A 240 -6.45 20.38 2.06
CA ALA A 240 -7.18 20.01 0.86
C ALA A 240 -7.68 18.57 1.02
N VAL A 241 -9.00 18.37 0.87
CA VAL A 241 -9.60 17.04 0.94
C VAL A 241 -9.05 16.16 -0.18
N ILE A 242 -8.85 16.76 -1.36
CA ILE A 242 -8.21 16.14 -2.52
C ILE A 242 -7.29 17.17 -3.16
N SER A 243 -6.09 16.77 -3.54
CA SER A 243 -5.27 17.52 -4.48
C SER A 243 -4.61 16.58 -5.47
N ALA A 244 -4.32 17.08 -6.66
CA ALA A 244 -3.67 16.30 -7.70
C ALA A 244 -2.45 17.04 -8.23
N CYS A 245 -1.42 16.28 -8.58
CA CYS A 245 -0.18 16.79 -9.13
C CYS A 245 0.34 15.88 -10.23
N ARG A 246 0.97 16.48 -11.23
CA ARG A 246 1.75 15.82 -12.25
C ARG A 246 3.20 15.72 -11.78
N LEU A 247 3.70 14.50 -11.70
CA LEU A 247 5.04 14.14 -11.30
C LEU A 247 5.89 13.90 -12.55
N SER A 248 7.06 14.53 -12.65
CA SER A 248 8.01 14.33 -13.74
C SER A 248 9.17 13.44 -13.26
N GLU A 249 9.69 12.57 -14.11
CA GLU A 249 10.92 11.84 -13.82
C GLU A 249 12.18 12.73 -13.85
N ASP A 250 12.10 13.92 -14.47
CA ASP A 250 13.24 14.81 -14.66
C ASP A 250 13.72 15.42 -13.34
N ARG A 251 14.97 15.10 -13.01
CA ARG A 251 15.68 15.62 -11.84
C ARG A 251 16.28 17.01 -12.08
N ASN A 252 16.49 17.41 -13.33
CA ASN A 252 17.22 18.62 -13.70
C ASN A 252 16.36 19.91 -13.58
N ARG A 253 15.06 19.79 -13.29
CA ARG A 253 14.11 20.92 -13.30
C ARG A 253 13.47 21.23 -11.95
N SER A 254 13.93 20.61 -10.86
CA SER A 254 13.39 20.88 -9.52
C SER A 254 14.03 22.12 -8.91
N ILE A 255 13.50 23.30 -9.25
CA ILE A 255 13.91 24.59 -8.67
C ILE A 255 13.35 24.76 -7.23
N VAL A 256 12.62 23.76 -6.70
CA VAL A 256 11.91 23.82 -5.41
C VAL A 256 12.63 23.01 -4.30
N GLY A 257 13.94 22.78 -4.44
CA GLY A 257 14.76 22.14 -3.42
C GLY A 257 15.12 23.03 -2.21
N ALA A 258 14.77 24.32 -2.22
CA ALA A 258 15.30 25.30 -1.25
C ALA A 258 14.28 25.86 -0.25
N ILE A 259 12.98 25.50 -0.30
CA ILE A 259 11.95 26.08 0.59
C ILE A 259 11.24 24.99 1.39
N LEU A 260 11.99 24.26 2.23
CA LEU A 260 11.42 23.35 3.22
C LEU A 260 12.01 23.53 4.65
N SER A 261 12.69 24.65 4.93
CA SER A 261 13.27 24.90 6.25
C SER A 261 12.41 25.71 7.23
N LYS A 262 11.12 25.97 6.96
CA LYS A 262 10.34 26.91 7.81
C LYS A 262 9.38 26.34 8.86
N VAL A 263 9.29 25.02 9.04
CA VAL A 263 8.55 24.48 10.19
C VAL A 263 9.14 23.16 10.69
N VAL A 264 10.39 23.18 11.13
CA VAL A 264 10.90 22.19 12.09
C VAL A 264 11.03 22.91 13.43
N PRO A 265 10.41 22.43 14.52
CA PRO A 265 10.71 22.93 15.86
C PRO A 265 12.22 22.85 16.08
N ALA A 266 12.86 23.99 16.33
CA ALA A 266 14.28 24.11 16.52
C ALA A 266 14.72 23.42 17.82
N THR A 267 14.92 22.10 17.79
CA THR A 267 15.70 21.36 18.80
C THR A 267 16.52 20.22 18.20
N PHE A 268 16.88 20.29 16.91
CA PHE A 268 17.90 19.41 16.32
C PHE A 268 18.92 20.24 15.54
N SER A 269 19.99 20.60 16.26
CA SER A 269 21.36 20.90 15.80
C SER A 269 21.55 21.63 14.47
N THR A 270 21.39 22.96 14.47
CA THR A 270 22.09 23.85 13.54
C THR A 270 23.37 24.40 14.17
N ILE A 271 24.42 23.58 14.24
CA ILE A 271 25.80 24.09 14.27
C ILE A 271 26.64 23.13 13.43
N ALA A 272 26.81 23.45 12.15
CA ALA A 272 27.91 22.90 11.35
C ALA A 272 28.18 23.83 10.16
N SER A 273 28.89 24.94 10.41
CA SER A 273 29.91 25.47 9.50
C SER A 273 30.44 26.78 10.07
N PHE A 274 31.53 26.73 10.85
CA PHE A 274 32.58 27.75 10.95
C PHE A 274 33.68 27.23 11.88
N SER A 275 34.62 26.47 11.32
CA SER A 275 35.97 26.34 11.88
C SER A 275 36.86 25.58 10.90
N LYS A 276 37.34 26.28 9.87
CA LYS A 276 38.70 26.03 9.39
C LYS A 276 39.63 26.75 10.36
N MET A 277 40.71 26.06 10.73
CA MET A 277 41.89 26.56 11.45
C MET A 277 41.84 26.45 12.98
N ILE A 278 42.35 25.33 13.51
CA ILE A 278 43.50 25.28 14.44
C ILE A 278 44.01 23.81 14.46
N TRP A 279 45.33 23.69 14.59
CA TRP A 279 46.19 22.55 14.30
C TRP A 279 46.19 21.38 15.31
N ARG A 280 46.55 20.20 14.76
CA ARG A 280 47.33 19.05 15.29
C ARG A 280 46.68 17.92 16.13
N SER A 281 46.88 16.73 15.54
CA SER A 281 47.19 15.40 16.09
C SER A 281 46.11 14.56 16.79
N GLY A 282 45.85 13.39 16.19
CA GLY A 282 45.56 12.14 16.93
C GLY A 282 44.16 11.56 16.74
N GLN A 283 44.12 10.31 16.26
CA GLN A 283 43.01 9.36 16.23
C GLN A 283 41.90 9.54 15.17
N THR A 284 42.04 8.73 14.13
CA THR A 284 40.98 8.30 13.22
C THR A 284 39.93 7.47 13.97
N SER A 285 38.80 8.07 14.33
CA SER A 285 37.56 7.37 14.63
C SER A 285 36.66 7.40 13.39
N ALA A 286 36.20 6.23 12.95
CA ALA A 286 35.31 6.06 11.79
C ALA A 286 34.04 6.92 11.96
N THR A 287 33.94 7.97 11.14
CA THR A 287 32.78 8.85 11.07
C THR A 287 31.64 8.13 10.37
N ASN A 288 30.52 7.95 11.08
CA ASN A 288 29.22 7.62 10.52
C ASN A 288 28.92 8.58 9.36
N SER A 289 28.80 8.05 8.14
CA SER A 289 28.38 8.81 6.98
C SER A 289 26.89 9.12 7.11
N GLU A 290 26.54 10.37 7.46
CA GLU A 290 25.20 10.88 7.23
C GLU A 290 24.86 10.73 5.74
N GLU A 291 23.93 9.83 5.42
CA GLU A 291 23.47 9.60 4.05
C GLU A 291 22.77 10.86 3.54
N LYS A 292 23.39 11.57 2.59
CA LYS A 292 22.79 12.75 1.96
C LYS A 292 21.47 12.37 1.25
N PRO A 293 20.36 13.09 1.49
CA PRO A 293 19.09 12.83 0.83
C PRO A 293 19.18 13.07 -0.69
N GLN A 294 18.52 12.21 -1.47
CA GLN A 294 18.48 12.33 -2.94
C GLN A 294 17.73 13.60 -3.38
N PRO A 295 18.09 14.20 -4.53
CA PRO A 295 17.39 15.38 -5.04
C PRO A 295 15.96 15.04 -5.46
N PHE A 296 15.04 15.98 -5.20
CA PHE A 296 13.64 15.87 -5.64
C PHE A 296 13.52 16.09 -7.15
N ALA A 297 12.66 15.31 -7.80
CA ALA A 297 12.18 15.59 -9.14
C ALA A 297 10.98 16.57 -9.11
N LYS A 298 10.62 17.11 -10.26
CA LYS A 298 9.59 18.16 -10.35
C LYS A 298 8.18 17.60 -10.12
N ALA A 299 7.46 18.18 -9.17
CA ALA A 299 6.02 18.00 -9.00
C ALA A 299 5.28 19.29 -9.36
N SER A 300 4.34 19.20 -10.30
CA SER A 300 3.54 20.32 -10.76
C SER A 300 2.08 20.12 -10.36
N PRO A 301 1.47 21.05 -9.64
CA PRO A 301 0.08 20.94 -9.19
C PRO A 301 -0.88 21.00 -10.38
N LEU A 302 -1.95 20.22 -10.33
CA LEU A 302 -3.00 20.17 -11.35
C LEU A 302 -4.29 20.82 -10.83
N THR A 303 -4.83 20.29 -9.73
CA THR A 303 -6.06 20.79 -9.12
C THR A 303 -6.08 20.56 -7.62
N CYS A 304 -6.96 21.25 -6.91
CA CYS A 304 -7.23 21.00 -5.49
C CYS A 304 -8.70 21.24 -5.17
N LEU A 305 -9.28 20.36 -4.36
CA LEU A 305 -10.57 20.51 -3.73
C LEU A 305 -10.37 20.86 -2.25
N LYS A 306 -10.62 22.12 -1.91
CA LYS A 306 -10.66 22.60 -0.53
C LYS A 306 -12.12 22.64 -0.08
N ASP A 307 -12.44 21.94 1.00
CA ASP A 307 -13.81 21.83 1.51
C ASP A 307 -13.80 21.91 3.04
N ARG A 308 -13.45 23.08 3.57
CA ARG A 308 -13.39 23.29 5.03
C ARG A 308 -14.80 23.21 5.62
N PRO A 309 -14.98 22.59 6.80
CA PRO A 309 -13.96 22.13 7.74
C PRO A 309 -13.48 20.68 7.54
N ARG A 310 -13.79 20.06 6.40
CA ARG A 310 -13.53 18.64 6.16
C ARG A 310 -12.08 18.40 5.75
N LYS A 311 -11.57 17.25 6.17
CA LYS A 311 -10.21 16.78 5.93
C LYS A 311 -10.30 15.42 5.25
N GLY A 312 -9.49 15.17 4.24
CA GLY A 312 -9.38 13.81 3.67
C GLY A 312 -8.67 12.90 4.67
N GLU A 313 -9.13 11.65 4.81
CA GLU A 313 -8.60 10.70 5.80
C GLU A 313 -8.05 9.41 5.18
N LYS A 314 -8.77 8.79 4.23
CA LYS A 314 -8.33 7.55 3.57
C LYS A 314 -8.57 7.61 2.08
N LEU A 315 -7.59 7.14 1.31
CA LEU A 315 -7.63 6.98 -0.15
C LEU A 315 -7.60 5.49 -0.52
N THR A 316 -8.51 5.05 -1.38
CA THR A 316 -8.47 3.71 -1.99
C THR A 316 -8.56 3.86 -3.51
N LEU A 317 -7.63 3.27 -4.26
CA LEU A 317 -7.66 3.25 -5.73
C LEU A 317 -8.36 2.01 -6.25
N SER A 318 -9.05 2.13 -7.39
CA SER A 318 -9.46 0.96 -8.16
C SER A 318 -8.22 0.29 -8.78
N PRO A 319 -8.25 -1.01 -9.13
CA PRO A 319 -7.08 -1.68 -9.68
C PRO A 319 -6.61 -1.09 -11.00
N SER A 320 -7.53 -0.55 -11.80
CA SER A 320 -7.23 0.17 -13.03
C SER A 320 -6.62 1.56 -12.81
N GLY A 321 -6.58 2.05 -11.58
CA GLY A 321 -6.18 3.41 -11.23
C GLY A 321 -7.18 4.49 -11.67
N THR A 322 -8.25 4.16 -12.42
CA THR A 322 -9.19 5.11 -13.05
C THR A 322 -10.23 5.71 -12.11
N LEU A 323 -10.41 5.13 -10.91
CA LEU A 323 -11.29 5.63 -9.87
C LEU A 323 -10.56 5.63 -8.53
N ALA A 324 -10.92 6.57 -7.66
CA ALA A 324 -10.48 6.60 -6.28
C ALA A 324 -11.65 6.89 -5.33
N ALA A 325 -11.75 6.15 -4.23
CA ALA A 325 -12.65 6.46 -3.14
C ALA A 325 -11.88 7.24 -2.06
N ILE A 326 -12.38 8.41 -1.68
CA ILE A 326 -11.82 9.26 -0.62
C ILE A 326 -12.85 9.36 0.50
N THR A 327 -12.44 9.00 1.72
CA THR A 327 -13.25 9.25 2.93
C THR A 327 -12.81 10.55 3.59
N ASP A 328 -13.74 11.30 4.16
CA ASP A 328 -13.46 12.53 4.90
C ASP A 328 -13.87 12.49 6.38
N SER A 329 -13.32 13.45 7.13
CA SER A 329 -13.46 13.55 8.58
C SER A 329 -14.88 13.82 9.08
N LEU A 330 -15.82 14.18 8.20
CA LEU A 330 -17.23 14.41 8.58
C LEU A 330 -18.16 13.33 8.02
N GLY A 331 -17.62 12.22 7.51
CA GLY A 331 -18.40 11.05 7.10
C GLY A 331 -19.00 11.19 5.71
N ARG A 332 -18.29 11.82 4.77
CA ARG A 332 -18.56 11.69 3.34
C ARG A 332 -17.59 10.72 2.70
N ILE A 333 -18.04 10.11 1.61
CA ILE A 333 -17.22 9.31 0.71
C ILE A 333 -17.35 9.95 -0.68
N LEU A 334 -16.23 10.35 -1.27
CA LEU A 334 -16.14 10.94 -2.61
C LEU A 334 -15.58 9.88 -3.57
N LEU A 335 -16.26 9.65 -4.69
CA LEU A 335 -15.71 8.89 -5.81
C LEU A 335 -15.09 9.87 -6.81
N LEU A 336 -13.78 9.83 -6.94
CA LEU A 336 -12.99 10.64 -7.87
C LEU A 336 -12.72 9.84 -9.15
N ASP A 337 -12.99 10.43 -10.30
CA ASP A 337 -12.37 10.02 -11.56
C ASP A 337 -10.94 10.59 -11.59
N THR A 338 -9.94 9.71 -11.64
CA THR A 338 -8.53 10.10 -11.55
C THR A 338 -7.95 10.62 -12.86
N GLN A 339 -8.61 10.36 -13.99
CA GLN A 339 -8.21 10.87 -15.30
C GLN A 339 -8.77 12.27 -15.52
N ALA A 340 -10.06 12.45 -15.25
CA ALA A 340 -10.72 13.76 -15.33
C ALA A 340 -10.42 14.66 -14.12
N LEU A 341 -9.98 14.09 -13.00
CA LEU A 341 -9.78 14.75 -11.71
C LEU A 341 -11.05 15.44 -11.19
N VAL A 342 -12.19 14.79 -11.39
CA VAL A 342 -13.53 15.27 -10.99
C VAL A 342 -14.21 14.26 -10.08
N VAL A 343 -14.87 14.73 -9.02
CA VAL A 343 -15.71 13.88 -8.17
C VAL A 343 -17.00 13.55 -8.93
N VAL A 344 -17.20 12.26 -9.22
CA VAL A 344 -18.34 11.76 -10.00
C VAL A 344 -19.49 11.26 -9.14
N ARG A 345 -19.26 10.95 -7.86
CA ARG A 345 -20.29 10.47 -6.93
C ARG A 345 -19.95 10.78 -5.47
N LEU A 346 -20.98 10.94 -4.63
CA LEU A 346 -20.85 11.26 -3.21
C LEU A 346 -21.83 10.42 -2.36
N TRP A 347 -21.35 9.89 -1.24
CA TRP A 347 -22.18 9.32 -0.17
C TRP A 347 -22.03 10.13 1.12
N LYS A 348 -23.09 10.22 1.94
CA LYS A 348 -23.12 11.01 3.19
C LYS A 348 -23.53 10.14 4.38
N GLY A 349 -23.01 10.45 5.56
CA GLY A 349 -23.34 9.75 6.81
C GLY A 349 -22.56 8.46 7.01
N TYR A 350 -21.34 8.38 6.50
CA TYR A 350 -20.43 7.22 6.56
C TYR A 350 -19.15 7.58 7.33
N ARG A 351 -19.30 8.12 8.55
CA ARG A 351 -18.15 8.45 9.41
C ARG A 351 -17.36 7.19 9.76
N ASP A 352 -16.04 7.31 9.73
CA ASP A 352 -15.06 6.23 9.98
C ASP A 352 -15.13 5.07 8.98
N ALA A 353 -15.79 5.26 7.83
CA ALA A 353 -15.92 4.20 6.84
C ALA A 353 -14.57 3.77 6.25
N CYS A 354 -14.53 2.52 5.78
CA CYS A 354 -13.47 1.98 4.95
C CYS A 354 -14.07 1.59 3.60
N CYS A 355 -13.34 1.83 2.53
CA CYS A 355 -13.79 1.53 1.17
C CYS A 355 -12.78 0.63 0.47
N LEU A 356 -13.26 -0.44 -0.17
CA LEU A 356 -12.48 -1.34 -1.02
C LEU A 356 -13.25 -1.59 -2.32
N PHE A 357 -12.52 -1.69 -3.43
CA PHE A 357 -13.14 -2.04 -4.71
C PHE A 357 -13.27 -3.56 -4.81
N THR A 358 -14.40 -4.03 -5.33
CA THR A 358 -14.69 -5.46 -5.51
C THR A 358 -15.38 -5.68 -6.84
N GLU A 359 -15.32 -6.89 -7.36
CA GLU A 359 -15.98 -7.26 -8.60
C GLU A 359 -17.09 -8.27 -8.33
N MET A 360 -18.31 -7.88 -8.67
CA MET A 360 -19.51 -8.67 -8.45
C MET A 360 -19.97 -9.28 -9.77
N LEU A 361 -20.37 -10.55 -9.75
CA LEU A 361 -20.87 -11.22 -10.94
C LEU A 361 -22.19 -10.56 -11.37
N ILE A 362 -22.27 -10.17 -12.63
CA ILE A 362 -23.49 -9.66 -13.23
C ILE A 362 -24.40 -10.87 -13.44
N ASN A 363 -25.55 -10.89 -12.78
CA ASN A 363 -26.55 -11.91 -13.04
C ASN A 363 -27.13 -11.66 -14.44
N ARG A 364 -26.61 -12.35 -15.46
CA ARG A 364 -27.26 -12.40 -16.77
C ARG A 364 -28.54 -13.21 -16.56
N ASP A 365 -29.68 -12.56 -16.75
CA ASP A 365 -30.98 -13.19 -16.59
C ASP A 365 -31.01 -14.58 -17.23
N THR A 366 -31.73 -15.46 -16.54
CA THR A 366 -32.07 -16.88 -16.73
C THR A 366 -32.56 -17.32 -18.13
N THR A 367 -32.05 -16.74 -19.22
CA THR A 367 -32.28 -17.16 -20.61
C THR A 367 -31.20 -18.08 -21.18
N SER A 368 -30.15 -18.38 -20.42
CA SER A 368 -29.16 -19.43 -20.74
C SER A 368 -29.11 -20.51 -19.64
N LYS A 369 -30.25 -21.16 -19.37
CA LYS A 369 -30.29 -22.45 -18.64
C LYS A 369 -29.74 -23.63 -19.47
N SER A 370 -28.82 -23.35 -20.38
CA SER A 370 -28.24 -24.32 -21.29
C SER A 370 -26.80 -23.92 -21.56
N THR A 371 -25.87 -24.34 -20.71
CA THR A 371 -24.58 -24.98 -21.06
C THR A 371 -23.71 -25.11 -19.81
N SER A 372 -23.32 -26.36 -19.50
CA SER A 372 -22.19 -26.83 -18.67
C SER A 372 -21.84 -26.16 -17.33
N ALA A 373 -21.67 -26.99 -16.29
CA ALA A 373 -21.06 -26.68 -14.98
C ALA A 373 -19.56 -26.27 -15.03
N TYR A 374 -19.08 -25.85 -16.21
CA TYR A 374 -17.68 -25.55 -16.54
C TYR A 374 -17.53 -24.22 -17.31
N HIS A 375 -18.47 -23.27 -17.19
CA HIS A 375 -18.22 -21.92 -17.71
C HIS A 375 -17.25 -21.18 -16.80
N GLU A 376 -16.01 -21.05 -17.25
CA GLU A 376 -15.07 -20.12 -16.64
C GLU A 376 -15.54 -18.67 -16.87
N HIS A 377 -15.78 -17.94 -15.79
CA HIS A 377 -16.20 -16.55 -15.89
C HIS A 377 -15.05 -15.68 -16.41
N SER A 378 -15.35 -14.90 -17.44
CA SER A 378 -14.44 -13.90 -17.98
C SER A 378 -14.55 -12.58 -17.21
N LYS A 379 -13.60 -11.66 -17.39
CA LYS A 379 -13.69 -10.30 -16.84
C LYS A 379 -15.00 -9.57 -17.22
N SER A 380 -15.56 -9.87 -18.39
CA SER A 380 -16.79 -9.23 -18.88
C SER A 380 -18.05 -9.63 -18.11
N ASP A 381 -17.98 -10.70 -17.32
CA ASP A 381 -19.08 -11.20 -16.50
C ASP A 381 -19.16 -10.51 -15.14
N TYR A 382 -18.19 -9.64 -14.83
CA TYR A 382 -18.13 -8.91 -13.58
C TYR A 382 -18.38 -7.41 -13.77
N CYS A 383 -18.96 -6.79 -12.74
CA CYS A 383 -19.05 -5.34 -12.63
C CYS A 383 -18.21 -4.84 -11.45
N LEU A 384 -17.47 -3.76 -11.68
CA LEU A 384 -16.73 -3.08 -10.64
C LEU A 384 -17.71 -2.43 -9.64
N CYS A 385 -17.48 -2.68 -8.37
CA CYS A 385 -18.27 -2.19 -7.26
C CYS A 385 -17.37 -1.58 -6.17
N LEU A 386 -17.98 -0.78 -5.30
CA LEU A 386 -17.36 -0.26 -4.09
C LEU A 386 -18.03 -0.87 -2.88
N ALA A 387 -17.28 -1.67 -2.12
CA ALA A 387 -17.67 -2.13 -0.80
C ALA A 387 -17.37 -1.03 0.22
N ILE A 388 -18.40 -0.57 0.92
CA ILE A 388 -18.35 0.46 1.95
C ILE A 388 -18.64 -0.21 3.28
N HIS A 389 -17.62 -0.41 4.10
CA HIS A 389 -17.79 -0.80 5.50
C HIS A 389 -18.01 0.44 6.35
N ALA A 390 -19.13 0.49 7.07
CA ALA A 390 -19.50 1.60 7.93
C ALA A 390 -19.59 1.12 9.40
N PRO A 391 -18.47 1.13 10.16
CA PRO A 391 -18.41 0.53 11.49
C PRO A 391 -19.45 1.07 12.46
N ARG A 392 -19.69 2.40 12.46
CA ARG A 392 -20.70 3.03 13.34
C ARG A 392 -22.13 2.56 13.10
N LYS A 393 -22.42 2.15 11.86
CA LYS A 393 -23.72 1.61 11.48
C LYS A 393 -23.79 0.09 11.62
N GLY A 394 -22.65 -0.58 11.79
CA GLY A 394 -22.55 -2.04 11.80
C GLY A 394 -22.96 -2.67 10.46
N ILE A 395 -22.68 -2.01 9.32
CA ILE A 395 -23.09 -2.52 7.99
C ILE A 395 -21.95 -2.49 6.98
N VAL A 396 -22.02 -3.41 6.02
CA VAL A 396 -21.30 -3.33 4.75
C VAL A 396 -22.33 -3.16 3.63
N GLU A 397 -22.09 -2.17 2.76
CA GLU A 397 -22.89 -1.95 1.55
C GLU A 397 -22.02 -2.09 0.31
N VAL A 398 -22.55 -2.69 -0.76
CA VAL A 398 -21.85 -2.79 -2.05
C VAL A 398 -22.60 -1.99 -3.09
N TRP A 399 -21.91 -1.04 -3.71
CA TRP A 399 -22.47 -0.12 -4.70
C TRP A 399 -21.84 -0.33 -6.06
N GLN A 400 -22.65 -0.44 -7.11
CA GLN A 400 -22.14 -0.61 -8.46
C GLN A 400 -21.52 0.70 -9.00
N MET A 401 -20.34 0.60 -9.59
CA MET A 401 -19.65 1.74 -10.20
C MET A 401 -20.14 2.00 -11.64
N ARG A 402 -20.07 3.24 -12.14
CA ARG A 402 -19.73 4.48 -11.41
C ARG A 402 -20.94 5.06 -10.69
N ASN A 403 -22.10 5.06 -11.35
CA ASN A 403 -23.36 5.64 -10.87
C ASN A 403 -24.48 4.59 -10.67
N GLY A 404 -24.14 3.31 -10.56
CA GLY A 404 -25.11 2.23 -10.40
C GLY A 404 -25.73 2.14 -8.99
N PRO A 405 -26.78 1.33 -8.81
CA PRO A 405 -27.49 1.20 -7.54
C PRO A 405 -26.65 0.52 -6.44
N ARG A 406 -27.20 0.50 -5.22
CA ARG A 406 -26.71 -0.38 -4.14
C ARG A 406 -27.17 -1.80 -4.44
N LEU A 407 -26.21 -2.72 -4.61
CA LEU A 407 -26.47 -4.11 -4.96
C LEU A 407 -26.84 -4.96 -3.74
N LEU A 408 -26.15 -4.74 -2.62
CA LEU A 408 -26.42 -5.45 -1.36
C LEU A 408 -26.06 -4.61 -0.14
N ALA A 409 -26.67 -4.95 0.98
CA ALA A 409 -26.33 -4.42 2.30
C ALA A 409 -26.54 -5.51 3.35
N PHE A 410 -25.56 -5.72 4.22
CA PHE A 410 -25.67 -6.71 5.29
C PHE A 410 -25.05 -6.20 6.59
N GLN A 411 -25.48 -6.78 7.70
CA GLN A 411 -24.95 -6.47 9.02
C GLN A 411 -23.54 -7.04 9.15
N CYS A 412 -22.64 -6.24 9.68
CA CYS A 412 -21.25 -6.56 9.95
C CYS A 412 -21.04 -6.55 11.47
N ALA A 413 -20.40 -7.60 11.99
CA ALA A 413 -20.14 -7.69 13.42
C ALA A 413 -19.23 -6.52 13.88
N LYS A 414 -19.40 -6.12 15.15
CA LYS A 414 -18.43 -5.21 15.80
C LYS A 414 -17.05 -5.89 15.83
N GLY A 415 -15.99 -5.10 15.83
CA GLY A 415 -14.62 -5.65 15.77
C GLY A 415 -14.19 -6.10 14.37
N SER A 416 -15.05 -6.02 13.35
CA SER A 416 -14.71 -6.43 11.98
C SER A 416 -13.95 -5.36 11.20
N LYS A 417 -13.00 -5.81 10.38
CA LYS A 417 -12.21 -5.00 9.44
C LYS A 417 -12.33 -5.61 8.04
N ILE A 418 -12.55 -4.76 7.04
CA ILE A 418 -12.49 -5.20 5.64
C ILE A 418 -11.03 -5.15 5.15
N LEU A 419 -10.64 -6.17 4.40
CA LEU A 419 -9.30 -6.34 3.83
C LEU A 419 -9.41 -6.74 2.35
N GLN A 420 -8.35 -6.50 1.60
CA GLN A 420 -8.26 -6.90 0.19
C GLN A 420 -6.84 -7.40 -0.06
N PRO A 421 -6.67 -8.48 -0.85
CA PRO A 421 -5.35 -8.92 -1.26
C PRO A 421 -4.58 -7.80 -1.95
N THR A 422 -3.28 -7.70 -1.69
CA THR A 422 -2.40 -6.75 -2.38
C THR A 422 -2.42 -7.00 -3.89
N HIS A 423 -2.03 -5.98 -4.66
CA HIS A 423 -1.85 -6.12 -6.09
C HIS A 423 -0.68 -7.07 -6.40
N ARG A 424 -0.90 -8.06 -7.27
CA ARG A 424 0.13 -8.97 -7.75
C ARG A 424 0.79 -8.39 -9.01
N PHE A 425 2.10 -8.18 -8.94
CA PHE A 425 2.93 -7.78 -10.07
C PHE A 425 3.06 -8.91 -11.08
N GLY A 426 3.32 -8.56 -12.34
CA GLY A 426 3.61 -9.55 -13.38
C GLY A 426 2.42 -10.40 -13.82
N SER A 427 1.20 -10.16 -13.29
CA SER A 427 -0.04 -10.86 -13.68
C SER A 427 -0.45 -10.49 -15.12
N SER A 428 0.33 -11.01 -16.05
CA SER A 428 0.08 -11.07 -17.46
C SER A 428 -1.06 -12.08 -17.62
N LEU A 429 -2.09 -11.72 -18.38
CA LEU A 429 -3.19 -12.62 -18.79
C LEU A 429 -2.69 -13.82 -19.63
N SER A 430 -1.38 -14.08 -19.68
CA SER A 430 -0.71 -15.13 -20.45
C SER A 430 -0.67 -16.48 -19.74
N SER A 431 -0.99 -16.55 -18.44
CA SER A 431 -1.35 -17.83 -17.82
C SER A 431 -2.84 -18.08 -18.05
N PRO A 432 -3.24 -19.16 -18.75
CA PRO A 432 -4.62 -19.47 -19.11
C PRO A 432 -5.50 -19.87 -17.91
N SER A 433 -5.13 -19.51 -16.68
CA SER A 433 -5.96 -19.70 -15.50
C SER A 433 -7.08 -18.66 -15.50
N SER A 434 -8.29 -19.12 -15.19
CA SER A 434 -9.51 -18.34 -14.99
C SER A 434 -9.26 -16.95 -14.38
N TYR A 435 -9.91 -15.92 -14.93
CA TYR A 435 -9.88 -14.55 -14.40
C TYR A 435 -10.17 -14.52 -12.89
N VAL A 436 -9.25 -13.95 -12.10
CA VAL A 436 -9.44 -13.77 -10.66
C VAL A 436 -10.02 -12.37 -10.41
N PRO A 437 -11.31 -12.26 -10.04
CA PRO A 437 -11.93 -10.97 -9.77
C PRO A 437 -11.48 -10.40 -8.43
N LEU A 438 -11.71 -9.10 -8.24
CA LEU A 438 -11.41 -8.42 -6.99
C LEU A 438 -12.30 -8.86 -5.83
N GLU A 439 -11.66 -9.36 -4.78
CA GLU A 439 -12.32 -9.82 -3.58
C GLU A 439 -12.15 -8.86 -2.40
N VAL A 440 -13.12 -8.93 -1.48
CA VAL A 440 -13.09 -8.26 -0.19
C VAL A 440 -13.29 -9.30 0.90
N PHE A 441 -12.38 -9.28 1.86
CA PHE A 441 -12.37 -10.15 3.02
C PHE A 441 -12.84 -9.38 4.24
N LEU A 442 -13.47 -10.08 5.17
CA LEU A 442 -13.91 -9.58 6.47
C LEU A 442 -13.17 -10.37 7.53
N LEU A 443 -12.34 -9.69 8.32
CA LEU A 443 -11.69 -10.25 9.49
C LEU A 443 -12.35 -9.69 10.74
N ASN A 444 -12.91 -10.55 11.58
CA ASN A 444 -13.36 -10.15 12.91
C ASN A 444 -12.20 -10.30 13.91
N GLY A 445 -11.78 -9.19 14.51
CA GLY A 445 -10.66 -9.22 15.47
C GLY A 445 -10.98 -10.01 16.74
N ASP A 446 -12.22 -9.95 17.22
CA ASP A 446 -12.60 -10.54 18.51
C ASP A 446 -12.76 -12.07 18.43
N SER A 447 -13.30 -12.58 17.32
CA SER A 447 -13.43 -14.03 17.09
C SER A 447 -12.28 -14.65 16.29
N GLY A 448 -11.44 -13.84 15.64
CA GLY A 448 -10.43 -14.30 14.69
C GLY A 448 -10.99 -14.82 13.37
N GLN A 449 -12.31 -14.80 13.17
CA GLN A 449 -12.97 -15.35 11.99
C GLN A 449 -12.66 -14.54 10.73
N LEU A 450 -12.24 -15.23 9.67
CA LEU A 450 -12.02 -14.67 8.34
C LEU A 450 -13.10 -15.18 7.38
N SER A 451 -13.71 -14.28 6.63
CA SER A 451 -14.71 -14.60 5.62
C SER A 451 -14.47 -13.79 4.34
N VAL A 452 -14.94 -14.27 3.21
CA VAL A 452 -14.93 -13.55 1.93
C VAL A 452 -16.34 -13.11 1.56
N LEU A 453 -16.47 -11.92 0.96
CA LEU A 453 -17.72 -11.43 0.40
C LEU A 453 -18.14 -12.29 -0.80
N ASN A 454 -19.38 -12.79 -0.78
CA ASN A 454 -19.91 -13.59 -1.89
C ASN A 454 -20.07 -12.73 -3.14
N ARG A 455 -19.51 -13.20 -4.27
CA ARG A 455 -19.50 -12.46 -5.54
C ARG A 455 -20.85 -12.52 -6.29
N HIS A 456 -21.72 -13.46 -5.92
CA HIS A 456 -23.03 -13.65 -6.54
C HIS A 456 -24.14 -13.01 -5.70
N LEU A 457 -25.06 -12.33 -6.36
CA LEU A 457 -26.28 -11.76 -5.77
C LEU A 457 -27.38 -12.83 -5.80
N ASN A 458 -27.35 -13.80 -4.88
CA ASN A 458 -28.34 -14.89 -4.81
C ASN A 458 -29.60 -14.54 -4.03
#